data_AF-A0A919M7G0-F1
#
_entry.id   AF-A0A919M7G0-F1
#
_cell.length_a   1.000
_cell.length_b   1.000
_cell.length_c   1.000
_cell.angle_alpha   90.00
_cell.angle_beta   90.00
_cell.angle_gamma   90.00
#
_symmetry.space_group_name_H-M   'P 1'
#
loop_
_entity.id
_entity.type
_entity.pdbx_description
1 polymer ?
#
loop_
_entity_poly.entity_id
_entity_poly.type
_entity_poly.pdbx_seq_one_letter_code
_entity_poly.pdbx_strand_id
1 'polypeptide(L)'
;MDDEDISAIVIDRLLQALAAQLGASGELTAGAAGALADLSRAEAGVIFGQAGHLAHYGYEDLPLETLIRAITAVQRRDVPQDAPFKPGDEVRLVGELPEVFAGHHEALLREIVFVVRFAGRGPDLEIQSDLAEDWMIATVPITAVEHIAPGQDVF
;
A
#
# COMPACT_ATOMS: atom_id res chain seq x y z
N MET A 1 26.86 7.16 -3.60
CA MET A 1 25.63 7.51 -4.32
C MET A 1 25.71 6.77 -5.63
N ASP A 2 25.14 5.58 -5.60
CA ASP A 2 24.93 4.76 -6.78
C ASP A 2 23.63 5.16 -7.48
N ASP A 3 23.31 4.49 -8.58
CA ASP A 3 22.10 4.78 -9.36
C ASP A 3 20.82 4.45 -8.58
N GLU A 4 20.87 3.51 -7.63
CA GLU A 4 19.74 3.11 -6.78
C GLU A 4 19.39 4.22 -5.77
N ASP A 5 20.40 4.81 -5.13
CA ASP A 5 20.26 5.99 -4.27
C ASP A 5 19.61 7.16 -5.02
N ILE A 6 20.02 7.38 -6.28
CA ILE A 6 19.48 8.48 -7.11
C ILE A 6 18.01 8.23 -7.44
N SER A 7 17.66 7.01 -7.84
CA SER A 7 16.28 6.64 -8.14
C SER A 7 15.36 6.82 -6.93
N ALA A 8 15.79 6.41 -5.73
CA ALA A 8 15.03 6.61 -4.51
C ALA A 8 14.77 8.11 -4.23
N ILE A 9 15.81 8.95 -4.31
CA ILE A 9 15.68 10.40 -4.10
C ILE A 9 14.72 11.05 -5.11
N VAL A 10 14.77 10.62 -6.36
CA VAL A 10 13.86 11.14 -7.41
C VAL A 10 12.42 10.74 -7.10
N ILE A 11 12.18 9.48 -6.73
CA ILE A 11 10.85 8.99 -6.36
C ILE A 11 10.31 9.76 -5.16
N ASP A 12 11.11 9.98 -4.12
CA ASP A 12 10.70 10.71 -2.93
C ASP A 12 10.21 12.13 -3.27
N ARG A 13 10.99 12.86 -4.07
CA ARG A 13 10.64 14.22 -4.49
C ARG A 13 9.38 14.26 -5.34
N LEU A 14 9.18 13.26 -6.20
CA LEU A 14 7.96 13.13 -7.00
C LEU A 14 6.75 12.85 -6.12
N LEU A 15 6.88 11.97 -5.12
CA LEU A 15 5.81 11.68 -4.17
C LEU A 15 5.44 12.90 -3.34
N GLN A 16 6.42 13.65 -2.83
CA GLN A 16 6.18 14.90 -2.13
C GLN A 16 5.48 15.95 -3.01
N ALA A 17 5.89 16.08 -4.28
CA ALA A 17 5.25 17.00 -5.21
C ALA A 17 3.79 16.62 -5.51
N LEU A 18 3.52 15.32 -5.70
CA LEU A 18 2.16 14.80 -5.92
C LEU A 18 1.28 14.99 -4.67
N ALA A 19 1.82 14.73 -3.49
CA ALA A 19 1.14 14.94 -2.21
C ALA A 19 0.82 16.42 -1.99
N ALA A 20 1.76 17.32 -2.27
CA ALA A 20 1.54 18.76 -2.19
C ALA A 20 0.50 19.25 -3.19
N GLN A 21 0.51 18.73 -4.43
CA GLN A 21 -0.52 19.03 -5.42
C GLN A 21 -1.89 18.62 -4.89
N LEU A 22 -2.01 17.40 -4.39
CA LEU A 22 -3.25 16.85 -3.86
C LEU A 22 -3.76 17.65 -2.65
N GLY A 23 -2.85 18.10 -1.76
CA GLY A 23 -3.20 18.97 -0.64
C GLY A 23 -3.71 20.35 -1.08
N ALA A 24 -3.28 20.86 -2.24
CA ALA A 24 -3.71 22.15 -2.77
C ALA A 24 -5.01 22.07 -3.61
N SER A 25 -5.18 21.04 -4.43
CA SER A 25 -6.31 20.90 -5.37
C SER A 25 -7.41 19.94 -4.90
N GLY A 26 -7.10 19.04 -3.97
CA GLY A 26 -7.96 17.92 -3.57
C GLY A 26 -7.95 16.73 -4.53
N GLU A 27 -7.36 16.87 -5.73
CA GLU A 27 -7.36 15.84 -6.78
C GLU A 27 -6.04 15.75 -7.56
N LEU A 28 -5.69 14.53 -7.99
CA LEU A 28 -4.62 14.30 -8.96
C LEU A 28 -5.00 14.84 -10.34
N THR A 29 -4.01 15.29 -11.12
CA THR A 29 -4.29 15.64 -12.52
C THR A 29 -4.64 14.37 -13.29
N ALA A 30 -5.43 14.49 -14.37
CA ALA A 30 -5.77 13.34 -15.20
C ALA A 30 -4.53 12.61 -15.75
N GLY A 31 -3.48 13.36 -16.10
CA GLY A 31 -2.20 12.79 -16.53
C GLY A 31 -1.49 12.01 -15.42
N ALA A 32 -1.45 12.56 -14.20
CA ALA A 32 -0.86 11.85 -13.05
C ALA A 32 -1.67 10.59 -12.69
N ALA A 33 -3.00 10.67 -12.69
CA ALA A 33 -3.87 9.53 -12.44
C ALA A 33 -3.69 8.43 -13.50
N GLY A 34 -3.60 8.79 -14.79
CA GLY A 34 -3.33 7.84 -15.86
C GLY A 34 -1.97 7.14 -15.71
N ALA A 35 -0.91 7.90 -15.43
CA ALA A 35 0.41 7.33 -15.20
C ALA A 35 0.47 6.36 -14.01
N LEU A 36 -0.29 6.63 -12.95
CA LEU A 36 -0.39 5.75 -11.78
C LEU A 36 -1.21 4.48 -12.06
N ALA A 37 -2.20 4.54 -12.95
CA ALA A 37 -2.99 3.38 -13.37
C ALA A 37 -2.16 2.40 -14.22
N ASP A 38 -1.22 2.93 -15.02
CA ASP A 38 -0.39 2.15 -15.93
C ASP A 38 0.82 1.47 -15.24
N LEU A 39 1.00 1.66 -13.92
CA LEU A 39 2.10 1.07 -13.18
C LEU A 39 2.04 -0.47 -13.19
N SER A 40 3.19 -1.10 -13.42
CA SER A 40 3.34 -2.53 -13.15
C SER A 40 3.32 -2.81 -11.64
N ARG A 41 3.11 -4.09 -11.29
CA ARG A 41 3.16 -4.56 -9.89
C ARG A 41 4.45 -4.14 -9.18
N ALA A 42 5.59 -4.35 -9.82
CA ALA A 42 6.89 -4.03 -9.24
C ALA A 42 7.06 -2.52 -9.01
N GLU A 43 6.62 -1.69 -9.96
CA GLU A 43 6.67 -0.22 -9.82
C GLU A 43 5.72 0.27 -8.73
N ALA A 44 4.52 -0.30 -8.63
CA ALA A 44 3.57 0.00 -7.56
C ALA A 44 4.14 -0.35 -6.19
N GLY A 45 4.80 -1.51 -6.04
CA GLY A 45 5.46 -1.91 -4.80
C GLY A 45 6.56 -0.94 -4.37
N VAL A 46 7.40 -0.47 -5.31
CA VAL A 46 8.41 0.55 -5.04
C VAL A 46 7.76 1.87 -4.60
N ILE A 47 6.73 2.33 -5.32
CA ILE A 47 6.04 3.60 -5.03
C ILE A 47 5.37 3.57 -3.65
N PHE A 48 4.62 2.51 -3.34
CA PHE A 48 3.97 2.39 -2.03
C PHE A 48 4.99 2.21 -0.90
N GLY A 49 6.09 1.50 -1.14
CA GLY A 49 7.18 1.34 -0.18
C GLY A 49 7.82 2.68 0.16
N GLN A 50 8.20 3.47 -0.84
CA GLN A 50 8.78 4.80 -0.63
C GLN A 50 7.77 5.78 -0.03
N ALA A 51 6.52 5.77 -0.47
CA ALA A 51 5.47 6.61 0.10
C ALA A 51 5.20 6.26 1.57
N GLY A 52 5.19 4.96 1.91
CA GLY A 52 5.06 4.49 3.27
C GLY A 52 6.26 4.89 4.13
N HIS A 53 7.49 4.72 3.63
CA HIS A 53 8.71 5.15 4.32
C HIS A 53 8.69 6.65 4.63
N LEU A 54 8.31 7.47 3.66
CA LEU A 54 8.16 8.92 3.83
C LEU A 54 7.04 9.30 4.81
N ALA A 55 5.93 8.57 4.81
CA ALA A 55 4.83 8.81 5.75
C ALA A 55 5.23 8.38 7.19
N HIS A 56 5.95 7.28 7.33
CA HIS A 56 6.35 6.74 8.64
C HIS A 56 7.43 7.59 9.33
N TYR A 57 8.40 8.12 8.56
CA TYR A 57 9.49 8.95 9.08
C TYR A 57 9.35 10.45 8.81
N GLY A 58 8.28 10.86 8.12
CA GLY A 58 7.96 12.25 7.82
C GLY A 58 7.39 12.99 9.03
N TYR A 59 7.34 14.32 8.95
CA TYR A 59 6.72 15.18 9.96
C TYR A 59 5.34 15.73 9.52
N GLU A 60 4.89 15.41 8.30
CA GLU A 60 3.62 15.83 7.72
C GLU A 60 2.92 14.65 7.04
N ASP A 61 2.21 13.85 7.83
CA ASP A 61 1.74 12.51 7.41
C ASP A 61 0.49 12.58 6.50
N LEU A 62 -0.34 13.62 6.70
CA LEU A 62 -1.63 13.77 6.03
C LEU A 62 -1.56 13.86 4.50
N PRO A 63 -0.66 14.65 3.87
CA PRO A 63 -0.59 14.73 2.41
C PRO A 63 -0.14 13.41 1.78
N LEU A 64 0.80 12.69 2.40
CA LEU A 64 1.32 11.43 1.88
C LEU A 64 0.31 10.30 2.06
N GLU A 65 -0.37 10.22 3.19
CA GLU A 65 -1.49 9.29 3.37
C GLU A 65 -2.59 9.53 2.35
N THR A 66 -2.92 10.81 2.09
CA THR A 66 -3.93 11.18 1.09
C THR A 66 -3.50 10.74 -0.31
N LEU A 67 -2.20 10.89 -0.64
CA LEU A 67 -1.64 10.38 -1.89
C LEU A 67 -1.73 8.86 -1.98
N ILE A 68 -1.36 8.12 -0.93
CA ILE A 68 -1.45 6.66 -0.88
C ILE A 68 -2.89 6.19 -1.10
N ARG A 69 -3.87 6.86 -0.47
CA ARG A 69 -5.31 6.59 -0.68
C ARG A 69 -5.74 6.91 -2.12
N ALA A 70 -5.24 7.99 -2.72
CA ALA A 70 -5.54 8.34 -4.10
C ALA A 70 -4.98 7.33 -5.11
N ILE A 71 -3.71 6.90 -4.94
CA ILE A 71 -3.09 5.84 -5.77
C ILE A 71 -3.90 4.55 -5.63
N THR A 72 -4.24 4.16 -4.40
CA THR A 72 -5.08 2.99 -4.12
C THR A 72 -6.43 3.07 -4.84
N ALA A 73 -7.09 4.23 -4.81
CA ALA A 73 -8.37 4.44 -5.46
C ALA A 73 -8.28 4.36 -7.00
N VAL A 74 -7.19 4.83 -7.60
CA VAL A 74 -6.92 4.68 -9.03
C VAL A 74 -6.79 3.19 -9.37
N GLN A 75 -5.89 2.47 -8.68
CA GLN A 75 -5.65 1.05 -8.97
C GLN A 75 -6.88 0.17 -8.73
N ARG A 76 -7.70 0.49 -7.72
CA ARG A 76 -8.94 -0.24 -7.42
C ARG A 76 -9.95 -0.20 -8.58
N ARG A 77 -9.99 0.88 -9.37
CA ARG A 77 -10.97 1.08 -10.46
C ARG A 77 -10.77 0.11 -11.63
N ASP A 78 -9.52 -0.31 -11.85
CA ASP A 78 -9.16 -1.16 -12.99
C ASP A 78 -9.20 -2.66 -12.66
N VAL A 79 -9.41 -3.02 -11.39
CA VAL A 79 -9.56 -4.41 -10.95
C VAL A 79 -10.96 -4.94 -11.27
N PRO A 80 -11.09 -6.15 -11.86
CA PRO A 80 -12.39 -6.77 -12.14
C PRO A 80 -13.35 -6.77 -10.95
N GLN A 81 -14.64 -6.61 -11.23
CA GLN A 81 -15.64 -6.49 -10.16
C GLN A 81 -15.70 -7.73 -9.26
N ASP A 82 -15.47 -8.91 -9.84
CA ASP A 82 -15.49 -10.23 -9.23
C ASP A 82 -14.12 -10.68 -8.65
N ALA A 83 -13.10 -9.81 -8.70
CA ALA A 83 -11.83 -10.12 -8.06
C ALA A 83 -12.03 -10.33 -6.55
N PRO A 84 -11.43 -11.38 -5.96
CA PRO A 84 -11.64 -11.74 -4.55
C PRO A 84 -11.10 -10.68 -3.58
N PHE A 85 -10.08 -9.93 -4.01
CA PHE A 85 -9.46 -8.83 -3.28
C PHE A 85 -9.15 -7.70 -4.25
N LYS A 86 -9.17 -6.47 -3.75
CA LYS A 86 -8.88 -5.26 -4.50
C LYS A 86 -7.98 -4.34 -3.67
N PRO A 87 -7.15 -3.49 -4.32
CA PRO A 87 -6.44 -2.42 -3.63
C PRO A 87 -7.37 -1.63 -2.71
N GLY A 88 -6.96 -1.46 -1.46
CA GLY A 88 -7.71 -0.80 -0.40
C GLY A 88 -8.62 -1.70 0.43
N ASP A 89 -8.74 -2.99 0.12
CA ASP A 89 -9.43 -3.92 1.02
C ASP A 89 -8.60 -4.12 2.31
N GLU A 90 -9.28 -4.15 3.44
CA GLU A 90 -8.70 -4.45 4.75
C GLU A 90 -8.76 -5.95 5.04
N VAL A 91 -7.64 -6.51 5.47
CA VAL A 91 -7.47 -7.95 5.67
C VAL A 91 -6.69 -8.27 6.95
N ARG A 92 -6.85 -9.50 7.44
CA ARG A 92 -6.03 -10.08 8.52
C ARG A 92 -5.32 -11.33 8.07
N LEU A 93 -4.18 -11.63 8.71
CA LEU A 93 -3.44 -12.86 8.49
C LEU A 93 -4.12 -14.06 9.15
N VAL A 94 -4.38 -15.12 8.39
CA VAL A 94 -4.99 -16.39 8.85
C VAL A 94 -4.17 -17.60 8.42
N GLY A 95 -4.44 -18.77 9.00
CA GLY A 95 -3.73 -20.01 8.67
C GLY A 95 -2.25 -19.99 9.07
N GLU A 96 -1.38 -20.68 8.33
CA GLU A 96 0.07 -20.64 8.57
C GLU A 96 0.66 -19.28 8.17
N LEU A 97 1.52 -18.70 9.01
CA LEU A 97 2.15 -17.42 8.71
C LEU A 97 3.19 -17.55 7.58
N PRO A 98 3.15 -16.67 6.55
CA PRO A 98 4.18 -16.63 5.52
C PRO A 98 5.59 -16.35 6.08
N GLU A 99 6.61 -16.91 5.43
CA GLU A 99 8.02 -16.80 5.85
C GLU A 99 8.54 -15.36 5.95
N VAL A 100 7.98 -14.42 5.17
CA VAL A 100 8.33 -12.98 5.27
C VAL A 100 8.12 -12.40 6.67
N PHE A 101 7.25 -13.03 7.47
CA PHE A 101 6.99 -12.64 8.85
C PHE A 101 7.80 -13.45 9.87
N ALA A 102 8.71 -14.31 9.44
CA ALA A 102 9.58 -15.06 10.35
C ALA A 102 10.35 -14.10 11.28
N GLY A 103 10.23 -14.31 12.59
CA GLY A 103 10.85 -13.46 13.60
C GLY A 103 9.95 -12.39 14.23
N HIS A 104 8.75 -12.18 13.69
CA HIS A 104 7.73 -11.33 14.30
C HIS A 104 6.90 -12.13 15.32
N HIS A 105 6.31 -11.41 16.29
CA HIS A 105 5.43 -12.05 17.28
C HIS A 105 4.09 -12.40 16.63
N GLU A 106 3.82 -13.70 16.47
CA GLU A 106 2.61 -14.18 15.78
C GLU A 106 1.32 -13.59 16.37
N ALA A 107 1.17 -13.57 17.69
CA ALA A 107 -0.03 -13.04 18.33
C ALA A 107 -0.34 -11.59 17.92
N LEU A 108 0.70 -10.75 17.82
CA LEU A 108 0.59 -9.36 17.40
C LEU A 108 0.23 -9.26 15.91
N LEU A 109 0.86 -10.06 15.05
CA LEU A 109 0.54 -10.09 13.61
C LEU A 109 -0.91 -10.46 13.30
N ARG A 110 -1.56 -11.25 14.17
CA ARG A 110 -2.99 -11.60 13.99
C ARG A 110 -3.93 -10.46 14.36
N GLU A 111 -3.49 -9.53 15.19
CA GLU A 111 -4.28 -8.38 15.63
C GLU A 111 -4.19 -7.22 14.62
N ILE A 112 -3.07 -7.12 13.90
CA ILE A 112 -2.83 -6.07 12.89
C ILE A 112 -3.85 -6.16 11.75
N VAL A 113 -4.39 -4.99 11.39
CA VAL A 113 -5.14 -4.78 10.15
C VAL A 113 -4.16 -4.42 9.05
N PHE A 114 -4.18 -5.19 7.97
CA PHE A 114 -3.40 -4.88 6.77
C PHE A 114 -4.30 -4.35 5.67
N VAL A 115 -3.77 -3.46 4.83
CA VAL A 115 -4.43 -2.97 3.63
C VAL A 115 -3.79 -3.61 2.41
N VAL A 116 -4.61 -4.16 1.52
CA VAL A 116 -4.17 -4.66 0.21
C VAL A 116 -3.69 -3.47 -0.63
N ARG A 117 -2.42 -3.46 -1.03
CA ARG A 117 -1.86 -2.46 -1.94
C ARG A 117 -1.93 -2.89 -3.38
N PHE A 118 -1.68 -4.17 -3.64
CA PHE A 118 -1.80 -4.74 -4.98
C PHE A 118 -2.48 -6.10 -4.94
N ALA A 119 -3.48 -6.27 -5.81
CA ALA A 119 -4.16 -7.54 -6.06
C ALA A 119 -4.07 -7.84 -7.56
N GLY A 120 -3.11 -8.69 -7.93
CA GLY A 120 -2.98 -9.18 -9.30
C GLY A 120 -3.96 -10.30 -9.61
N ARG A 121 -3.88 -10.88 -10.81
CA ARG A 121 -4.62 -12.12 -11.17
C ARG A 121 -3.99 -13.39 -10.62
N GLY A 122 -2.85 -13.29 -9.95
CA GLY A 122 -2.09 -14.41 -9.40
C GLY A 122 -2.58 -14.84 -8.01
N PRO A 123 -1.92 -15.84 -7.40
CA PRO A 123 -2.27 -16.34 -6.08
C PRO A 123 -1.80 -15.44 -4.93
N ASP A 124 -1.12 -14.33 -5.22
CA ASP A 124 -0.45 -13.50 -4.21
C ASP A 124 -1.03 -12.09 -4.15
N LEU A 125 -1.01 -11.53 -2.95
CA LEU A 125 -1.34 -10.15 -2.63
C LEU A 125 -0.11 -9.43 -2.08
N GLU A 126 -0.06 -8.13 -2.29
CA GLU A 126 0.82 -7.25 -1.54
C GLU A 126 -0.01 -6.52 -0.49
N ILE A 127 0.37 -6.67 0.76
CA ILE A 127 -0.31 -6.08 1.91
C ILE A 127 0.67 -5.19 2.69
N GLN A 128 0.13 -4.17 3.34
CA GLN A 128 0.89 -3.24 4.18
C GLN A 128 0.11 -3.01 5.47
N SER A 129 0.81 -2.99 6.61
CA SER A 129 0.22 -2.61 7.91
C SER A 129 -0.11 -1.12 7.96
N ASP A 130 -0.64 -0.68 9.09
CA ASP A 130 -0.72 0.75 9.38
C ASP A 130 0.67 1.40 9.27
N LEU A 131 0.73 2.53 8.57
CA LEU A 131 1.96 3.27 8.33
C LEU A 131 2.58 3.83 9.61
N ALA A 132 1.80 4.00 10.68
CA ALA A 132 2.31 4.38 11.99
C ALA A 132 3.04 3.21 12.70
N GLU A 133 2.76 1.96 12.33
CA GLU A 133 3.39 0.78 12.91
C GLU A 133 4.60 0.32 12.09
N ASP A 134 4.39 0.09 10.79
CA ASP A 134 5.42 -0.35 9.84
C ASP A 134 5.02 0.07 8.41
N TRP A 135 6.00 0.43 7.60
CA TRP A 135 5.81 0.83 6.21
C TRP A 135 6.12 -0.28 5.20
N MET A 136 6.58 -1.45 5.67
CA MET A 136 6.93 -2.57 4.81
C MET A 136 5.72 -3.14 4.05
N ILE A 137 5.94 -3.46 2.78
CA ILE A 137 4.97 -4.19 1.96
C ILE A 137 5.38 -5.65 1.92
N ALA A 138 4.50 -6.52 2.39
CA ALA A 138 4.70 -7.96 2.37
C ALA A 138 3.93 -8.59 1.21
N THR A 139 4.59 -9.49 0.47
CA THR A 139 3.92 -10.37 -0.47
C THR A 139 3.45 -11.63 0.25
N VAL A 140 2.16 -11.92 0.20
CA VAL A 140 1.53 -13.06 0.88
C VAL A 140 0.60 -13.82 -0.07
N PRO A 141 0.41 -15.14 0.10
CA PRO A 141 -0.60 -15.86 -0.65
C PRO A 141 -2.01 -15.44 -0.21
N ILE A 142 -2.96 -15.41 -1.16
CA ILE A 142 -4.39 -15.11 -0.91
C ILE A 142 -4.97 -16.00 0.19
N THR A 143 -4.53 -17.25 0.30
CA THR A 143 -5.01 -18.21 1.31
C THR A 143 -4.56 -17.88 2.73
N ALA A 144 -3.58 -16.99 2.90
CA ALA A 144 -3.10 -16.56 4.20
C ALA A 144 -3.81 -15.30 4.71
N VAL A 145 -4.86 -14.82 4.01
CA VAL A 145 -5.61 -13.64 4.45
C VAL A 145 -7.12 -13.85 4.40
N GLU A 146 -7.83 -13.11 5.23
CA GLU A 146 -9.29 -12.97 5.19
C GLU A 146 -9.70 -11.51 5.22
N HIS A 147 -10.86 -11.18 4.61
CA HIS A 147 -11.45 -9.84 4.70
C HIS A 147 -11.87 -9.52 6.12
N ILE A 148 -11.65 -8.27 6.53
CA ILE A 148 -12.27 -7.76 7.76
C ILE A 148 -13.72 -7.39 7.45
N ALA A 149 -14.66 -8.02 8.16
CA ALA A 149 -16.07 -7.68 8.02
C ALA A 149 -16.31 -6.24 8.53
N PRO A 150 -17.07 -5.40 7.80
CA PRO A 150 -17.40 -4.07 8.28
C PRO A 150 -18.21 -4.17 9.59
N GLY A 151 -17.70 -3.56 10.66
CA GLY A 151 -18.31 -3.54 11.99
C GLY A 151 -17.68 -4.45 13.05
N GLN A 152 -16.56 -5.11 12.76
CA GLN A 152 -15.68 -5.62 13.83
C GLN A 152 -14.72 -4.51 14.29
N ASP A 153 -15.27 -3.53 15.01
CA ASP A 153 -14.46 -2.74 15.94
C ASP A 153 -13.81 -3.72 16.93
N VAL A 154 -12.48 -3.77 16.94
CA VAL A 154 -11.73 -4.48 17.96
C VAL A 154 -11.45 -3.48 19.09
N PHE A 155 -11.87 -3.88 20.28
CA PHE A 155 -11.77 -3.16 21.54
C PHE A 155 -10.35 -2.71 21.90
#